data_AF-A0A7C4LRY7-F1
#
_entry.id   AF-A0A7C4LRY7-F1
#
_cell.length_a   1.000
_cell.length_b   1.000
_cell.length_c   1.000
_cell.angle_alpha   90.00
_cell.angle_beta   90.00
_cell.angle_gamma   90.00
#
_symmetry.space_group_name_H-M   'P 1'
#
loop_
_entity.id
_entity.type
_entity.pdbx_description
1 polymer ?
#
loop_
_entity_poly.entity_id
_entity_poly.type
_entity_poly.pdbx_seq_one_letter_code
_entity_poly.pdbx_strand_id
1 'polypeptide(L)'
;MTETNQWGLPRELIPWGPTIDPTRCRGSGKCVEFCPNNVFELDKSSGRARVARFHQCTILCSNCVAVCPNGAITFPSQDEFLDQVAELRKAGPSAGPKSA
;
A
#
# COMPACT_ATOMS: atom_id res chain seq x y z
N MET A 1 24.16 1.59 -3.50
CA MET A 1 23.59 2.95 -3.39
C MET A 1 22.14 2.76 -2.96
N THR A 2 21.86 2.72 -1.66
CA THR A 2 20.47 2.69 -1.20
C THR A 2 19.91 4.09 -1.42
N GLU A 3 19.08 4.24 -2.45
CA GLU A 3 18.37 5.48 -2.74
C GLU A 3 17.44 5.80 -1.58
N THR A 4 17.97 6.55 -0.62
CA THR A 4 17.21 7.06 0.51
C THR A 4 16.21 8.08 -0.03
N ASN A 5 14.92 7.75 0.03
CA ASN A 5 13.86 8.69 -0.33
C ASN A 5 13.71 9.77 0.76
N GLN A 6 12.79 10.71 0.54
CA GLN A 6 12.50 11.82 1.47
C GLN A 6 12.18 11.41 2.93
N TRP A 7 11.94 10.12 3.19
CA TRP A 7 11.66 9.59 4.53
C TRP A 7 12.90 9.06 5.26
N GLY A 8 14.08 9.09 4.65
CA GLY A 8 15.29 8.54 5.26
C GLY A 8 15.35 7.01 5.22
N LEU A 9 14.45 6.35 4.48
CA LEU A 9 14.27 4.90 4.49
C LEU A 9 14.13 4.34 3.05
N PRO A 10 14.64 3.14 2.75
CA PRO A 10 14.30 2.40 1.52
C PRO A 10 12.79 2.17 1.40
N ARG A 11 12.26 2.15 0.18
CA ARG A 11 10.81 2.00 -0.05
C ARG A 11 10.26 0.67 0.44
N GLU A 12 11.10 -0.36 0.46
CA GLU A 12 10.78 -1.72 0.91
C GLU A 12 10.46 -1.77 2.40
N LEU A 13 11.04 -0.85 3.18
CA LEU A 13 10.81 -0.77 4.62
C LEU A 13 9.57 0.04 4.97
N ILE A 14 9.09 0.91 4.08
CA ILE A 14 8.01 1.85 4.39
C ILE A 14 6.65 1.12 4.35
N PRO A 15 5.94 1.00 5.49
CA PRO A 15 4.72 0.21 5.61
C PRO A 15 3.47 0.99 5.16
N TRP A 16 3.61 1.83 4.14
CA TRP A 16 2.48 2.54 3.54
C TRP A 16 2.01 1.86 2.26
N GLY A 17 0.74 1.48 2.22
CA GLY A 17 0.08 1.00 1.02
C GLY A 17 -1.35 0.53 1.29
N PRO A 18 -2.10 0.25 0.22
CA PRO A 18 -3.49 -0.18 0.34
C PRO A 18 -3.58 -1.63 0.78
N THR A 19 -4.64 -1.94 1.52
CA THR A 19 -5.12 -3.31 1.77
C THR A 19 -6.50 -3.46 1.15
N ILE A 20 -6.77 -4.60 0.49
CA ILE A 20 -8.07 -4.90 -0.09
C ILE A 20 -8.77 -5.96 0.76
N ASP A 21 -9.98 -5.64 1.21
CA ASP A 21 -10.88 -6.60 1.81
C ASP A 21 -11.55 -7.46 0.73
N PRO A 22 -11.23 -8.77 0.65
CA PRO A 22 -11.76 -9.65 -0.38
C PRO A 22 -13.28 -9.87 -0.22
N THR A 23 -13.85 -9.70 0.98
CA THR A 23 -15.29 -9.90 1.23
C THR A 23 -16.14 -8.76 0.68
N ARG A 24 -15.56 -7.55 0.62
CA ARG A 24 -16.21 -6.34 0.09
C ARG A 24 -15.85 -6.07 -1.37
N CYS A 25 -14.70 -6.54 -1.85
CA CYS A 25 -14.27 -6.34 -3.23
C CYS A 25 -15.19 -7.10 -4.22
N ARG A 26 -15.89 -6.33 -5.07
CA ARG A 26 -16.75 -6.87 -6.15
C ARG A 26 -16.13 -6.76 -7.54
N GLY A 27 -14.84 -6.45 -7.66
CA GLY A 27 -14.17 -6.45 -8.95
C GLY A 27 -14.50 -5.27 -9.85
N SER A 28 -14.82 -4.10 -9.29
CA SER A 28 -15.26 -2.93 -10.08
C SER A 28 -14.20 -2.34 -11.02
N GLY A 29 -12.92 -2.73 -10.91
CA GLY A 29 -11.83 -2.23 -11.77
C GLY A 29 -11.39 -0.78 -11.51
N LYS A 30 -12.24 0.07 -10.94
CA LYS A 30 -11.97 1.51 -10.73
C LYS A 30 -10.63 1.84 -10.06
N CYS A 31 -10.17 1.04 -9.09
CA CYS A 31 -8.87 1.29 -8.46
C CYS A 31 -7.68 1.04 -9.40
N VAL A 32 -7.82 0.10 -10.35
CA VAL A 32 -6.84 -0.18 -11.39
C VAL A 32 -6.78 0.97 -12.39
N GLU A 33 -7.94 1.47 -12.82
CA GLU A 33 -8.03 2.60 -13.76
C GLU A 33 -7.55 3.93 -13.14
N PHE A 34 -7.85 4.15 -11.86
CA PHE A 34 -7.54 5.38 -11.17
C PHE A 34 -6.05 5.52 -10.81
N CYS A 35 -5.35 4.43 -10.48
CA CYS A 35 -4.01 4.51 -9.93
C CYS A 35 -2.95 4.53 -11.05
N PRO A 36 -2.26 5.66 -11.30
CA PRO A 36 -1.27 5.75 -12.39
C PRO A 36 -0.02 4.88 -12.13
N ASN A 37 0.24 4.54 -10.86
CA ASN A 37 1.38 3.71 -10.47
C ASN A 37 1.08 2.21 -10.60
N ASN A 38 -0.05 1.82 -11.18
CA ASN A 38 -0.42 0.42 -11.41
C ASN A 38 -0.35 -0.45 -10.15
N VAL A 39 -0.65 0.11 -8.97
CA VAL A 39 -0.57 -0.61 -7.67
C VAL A 39 -1.50 -1.81 -7.63
N PHE A 40 -2.63 -1.71 -8.33
CA PHE A 40 -3.69 -2.71 -8.36
C PHE A 40 -3.72 -3.47 -9.69
N GLU A 41 -4.18 -4.72 -9.64
CA GLU A 41 -4.53 -5.52 -10.81
C GLU A 41 -5.85 -6.25 -10.56
N LEU A 42 -6.59 -6.58 -11.62
CA LEU A 42 -7.72 -7.52 -11.54
C LEU A 42 -7.19 -8.94 -11.62
N ASP A 43 -7.49 -9.73 -10.59
CA ASP A 43 -7.26 -11.16 -10.60
C ASP A 43 -8.25 -11.84 -11.55
N LYS A 44 -7.71 -12.56 -12.54
CA LYS A 44 -8.54 -13.18 -13.59
C LYS A 44 -9.40 -14.33 -13.08
N SER A 45 -8.98 -15.00 -12.01
CA SER A 45 -9.67 -16.17 -11.47
C SER A 45 -10.86 -15.79 -10.60
N SER A 46 -10.71 -14.78 -9.74
CA SER A 46 -11.75 -14.30 -8.83
C SER A 46 -12.55 -13.12 -9.39
N GLY A 47 -12.04 -12.46 -10.43
CA GLY A 47 -12.57 -11.19 -10.93
C GLY A 47 -12.38 -10.02 -9.98
N ARG A 48 -11.62 -10.18 -8.87
CA ARG A 48 -11.46 -9.17 -7.82
C ARG A 48 -10.15 -8.40 -7.99
N ALA A 49 -10.14 -7.14 -7.55
CA ALA A 49 -8.91 -6.38 -7.49
C ALA A 49 -7.99 -6.95 -6.39
N ARG A 50 -6.68 -7.00 -6.67
CA ARG A 50 -5.61 -7.33 -5.73
C ARG A 50 -4.52 -6.26 -5.78
N VAL A 51 -3.74 -6.16 -4.71
CA VAL A 51 -2.55 -5.30 -4.67
C VAL A 51 -1.40 -6.06 -5.34
N ALA A 52 -0.99 -5.61 -6.52
CA ALA A 52 0.06 -6.28 -7.30
C ALA A 52 1.45 -5.66 -7.04
N ARG A 53 1.49 -4.36 -6.74
CA ARG A 53 2.74 -3.58 -6.61
C ARG A 53 2.67 -2.66 -5.40
N PHE A 54 2.70 -3.25 -4.20
CA PHE A 54 2.58 -2.51 -2.94
C PHE A 54 3.58 -1.36 -2.83
N HIS A 55 4.85 -1.63 -3.14
CA HIS A 55 5.94 -0.64 -3.05
C HIS A 55 5.88 0.48 -4.10
N GLN A 56 5.00 0.40 -5.11
CA GLN A 56 4.76 1.50 -6.06
C GLN A 56 3.67 2.47 -5.58
N CYS A 57 3.04 2.19 -4.44
CA CYS A 57 2.10 3.13 -3.83
C CYS A 57 2.84 4.38 -3.34
N THR A 58 2.36 5.55 -3.75
CA THR A 58 2.85 6.84 -3.26
C THR A 58 2.54 6.96 -1.78
N ILE A 59 3.57 7.26 -0.99
CA ILE A 59 3.48 7.39 0.46
C ILE A 59 2.51 8.52 0.81
N LEU A 60 1.60 8.26 1.76
CA LEU A 60 0.48 9.14 2.16
C LEU A 60 -0.61 9.38 1.10
N CYS A 61 -0.53 8.77 -0.09
CA CYS A 61 -1.67 8.78 -1.02
C CYS A 61 -2.71 7.72 -0.59
N SER A 62 -3.98 8.12 -0.48
CA SER A 62 -5.11 7.24 -0.14
C SER A 62 -6.34 7.47 -1.01
N ASN A 63 -6.21 8.22 -2.11
CA ASN A 63 -7.35 8.62 -2.95
C ASN A 63 -8.12 7.44 -3.55
N CYS A 64 -7.47 6.28 -3.71
CA CYS A 64 -8.14 5.08 -4.19
C CYS A 64 -9.21 4.53 -3.22
N VAL A 65 -9.21 4.94 -1.95
CA VAL A 65 -10.30 4.62 -1.01
C VAL A 65 -11.61 5.24 -1.48
N ALA A 66 -11.60 6.52 -1.86
CA ALA A 66 -12.79 7.25 -2.27
C ALA A 66 -13.37 6.77 -3.62
N VAL A 67 -12.51 6.27 -4.53
CA VAL A 67 -12.99 5.76 -5.83
C VAL A 67 -13.56 4.35 -5.75
N CYS A 68 -13.33 3.62 -4.65
CA CYS A 68 -13.85 2.27 -4.47
C CYS A 68 -15.34 2.33 -4.06
N PRO A 69 -16.29 1.93 -4.93
CA PRO A 69 -17.71 2.05 -4.64
C PRO A 69 -18.17 1.12 -3.51
N ASN A 70 -17.40 0.07 -3.23
CA ASN A 70 -17.72 -0.92 -2.19
C ASN A 70 -16.96 -0.67 -0.87
N GLY A 71 -16.15 0.40 -0.80
CA GLY A 71 -15.33 0.70 0.38
C GLY A 71 -14.32 -0.40 0.74
N ALA A 72 -13.92 -1.24 -0.23
CA ALA A 72 -13.10 -2.42 0.03
C ALA A 72 -11.61 -2.11 0.27
N ILE A 73 -11.17 -0.87 0.09
CA ILE A 73 -9.77 -0.46 0.19
C ILE A 73 -9.55 0.29 1.51
N THR A 74 -8.54 -0.11 2.26
CA THR A 74 -8.12 0.55 3.51
C THR A 74 -6.62 0.86 3.49
N PHE A 75 -6.19 1.77 4.36
CA PHE A 75 -4.78 2.13 4.58
C PHE A 75 -4.48 2.12 6.09
N PRO A 76 -3.20 2.01 6.48
CA PRO A 76 -2.79 2.29 7.85
C PRO A 76 -3.25 3.68 8.27
N SER A 77 -3.57 3.86 9.57
CA SER A 77 -3.82 5.20 10.08
C SER A 77 -2.53 6.03 10.03
N GLN A 78 -2.68 7.35 9.98
CA GLN A 78 -1.52 8.25 9.94
C GLN A 78 -0.67 8.12 11.21
N ASP A 79 -1.31 7.92 12.36
CA ASP A 79 -0.63 7.73 13.66
C ASP A 79 0.21 6.45 13.66
N GLU A 80 -0.40 5.31 13.30
CA GLU A 80 0.29 4.02 13.18
C GLU A 80 1.46 4.08 12.17
N PHE A 81 1.27 4.78 11.06
CA PHE A 81 2.33 4.94 10.07
C PHE A 81 3.53 5.71 10.62
N LEU A 82 3.30 6.80 11.35
CA LEU A 82 4.37 7.62 11.93
C LEU A 82 5.14 6.85 13.00
N ASP A 83 4.45 6.12 13.87
CA ASP A 83 5.08 5.26 14.87
C ASP A 83 5.97 4.20 14.22
N GLN A 84 5.46 3.51 13.20
CA GLN A 84 6.24 2.50 12.49
C GLN A 84 7.49 3.09 11.81
N VAL A 85 7.36 4.26 11.19
CA VAL A 85 8.50 4.96 10.56
C VAL A 85 9.53 5.39 11.61
N ALA A 86 9.09 5.87 12.77
CA ALA A 86 9.98 6.23 13.88
C ALA A 86 10.77 5.02 14.39
N GLU A 87 10.11 3.87 14.55
CA GLU A 87 10.76 2.63 14.96
C GLU A 87 11.75 2.10 13.90
N LEU A 88 11.39 2.14 12.62
CA LEU A 88 12.29 1.73 11.53
C LEU A 88 13.56 2.58 11.46
N ARG A 89 13.46 3.88 11.75
CA ARG A 89 14.63 4.77 11.82
C ARG A 89 15.56 4.43 12.98
N LYS A 90 15.01 3.96 14.12
CA LYS A 90 15.80 3.51 15.28
C LYS A 90 16.47 2.16 15.02
N ALA A 91 15.76 1.24 14.36
CA ALA A 91 16.23 -0.13 14.12
C ALA A 91 17.31 -0.24 13.01
N GLY A 92 17.45 0.79 12.16
CA GLY A 92 18.37 0.78 11.02
C GLY A 92 17.90 -0.11 9.86
N PRO A 93 18.46 0.03 8.65
CA PRO A 93 17.94 -0.59 7.42
C PRO A 93 18.07 -2.12 7.34
N SER A 94 18.55 -2.80 8.38
CA SER A 94 18.70 -4.27 8.44
C SER A 94 17.50 -5.02 9.01
N ALA A 95 16.49 -4.32 9.54
CA ALA A 95 15.31 -4.92 10.17
C ALA A 95 14.04 -4.60 9.37
N GLY A 96 13.91 -5.19 8.18
CA GLY A 96 12.62 -5.23 7.49
C GLY A 96 11.60 -6.02 8.31
N PRO A 97 10.30 -5.67 8.26
CA PRO A 97 9.28 -6.42 8.98
C PRO A 97 9.27 -7.85 8.44
N LYS A 98 9.56 -8.82 9.31
CA LYS A 98 9.34 -10.23 8.99
C LYS A 98 7.85 -10.40 8.71
N SER A 99 7.50 -10.57 7.44
CA SER A 99 6.18 -11.06 7.05
C SER A 99 6.00 -12.44 7.69
N ALA A 100 5.08 -12.53 8.65
CA ALA A 100 4.53 -13.79 9.14
C ALA A 100 3.37 -14.22 8.24
#